data_AF-A0A164Y6G1-F1
#
_entry.id   AF-A0A164Y6G1-F1
#
_cell.length_a   1.000
_cell.length_b   1.000
_cell.length_c   1.000
_cell.angle_alpha   90.00
_cell.angle_beta   90.00
_cell.angle_gamma   90.00
#
_symmetry.space_group_name_H-M   'P 1'
#
loop_
_entity.id
_entity.type
_entity.pdbx_description
1 polymer ?
#
loop_
_entity_poly.entity_id
_entity_poly.type
_entity_poly.pdbx_seq_one_letter_code
_entity_poly.pdbx_strand_id
1 'polypeptide(L)'
;MLAAVSAPHGVTPLYPGTCRNRRDWGPRQGKLPSWRWRAPNRHCRVPEMLQPAPEGWLPTMVGDVVLRRADGFVAYHLATAVDEMAMGITQVFRGADLLPTTAVQVALMEDLGGTPPRYWHGPLLRNRHGQRLAKRTGAGGVQALRQAGWDAPAVVGALAASVGLLEGRQRLSSAELLSGLDLPRLEATCRTDHTPPPQGLPWGEDAAPPPPAPHCGDRGEDAAP
;
A
#
# COMPACT_ATOMS: atom_id res chain seq x y z
N MET A 1 -0.14 -19.20 9.61
CA MET A 1 -1.08 -18.76 10.68
C MET A 1 -1.38 -17.25 10.70
N LEU A 2 -0.59 -16.39 10.04
CA LEU A 2 -0.78 -14.91 10.04
C LEU A 2 -1.57 -14.34 8.84
N ALA A 3 -1.88 -15.14 7.82
CA ALA A 3 -2.29 -14.65 6.50
C ALA A 3 -3.60 -13.84 6.47
N ALA A 4 -4.48 -13.97 7.46
CA ALA A 4 -5.75 -13.25 7.50
C ALA A 4 -5.74 -11.97 8.37
N VAL A 5 -4.68 -11.75 9.16
CA VAL A 5 -4.52 -10.56 10.03
C VAL A 5 -3.79 -9.44 9.29
N SER A 6 -2.93 -9.80 8.34
CA SER A 6 -2.28 -8.86 7.45
C SER A 6 -2.92 -8.93 6.07
N ALA A 7 -2.65 -7.92 5.23
CA ALA A 7 -3.06 -7.98 3.85
C ALA A 7 -2.54 -9.27 3.17
N PRO A 8 -3.38 -9.96 2.37
CA PRO A 8 -2.94 -11.10 1.59
C PRO A 8 -1.79 -10.72 0.65
N HIS A 9 -0.84 -11.62 0.47
CA HIS A 9 0.22 -11.48 -0.52
C HIS A 9 0.14 -12.69 -1.48
N GLY A 10 -0.07 -12.43 -2.77
CA GLY A 10 -0.20 -13.47 -3.80
C GLY A 10 -1.60 -14.09 -3.91
N VAL A 11 -1.72 -15.17 -4.69
CA VAL A 11 -3.00 -15.85 -4.96
C VAL A 11 -3.45 -16.62 -3.72
N THR A 12 -4.58 -16.23 -3.16
CA THR A 12 -5.20 -16.97 -2.06
C THR A 12 -6.13 -18.04 -2.64
N PRO A 13 -5.98 -19.33 -2.28
CA PRO A 13 -6.89 -20.36 -2.76
C PRO A 13 -8.31 -20.07 -2.31
N LEU A 14 -9.27 -20.23 -3.23
CA LEU A 14 -10.68 -20.04 -2.92
C LEU A 14 -11.13 -21.05 -1.87
N TYR A 15 -12.00 -20.58 -0.96
CA TYR A 15 -12.58 -21.46 0.03
C TYR A 15 -13.44 -22.55 -0.63
N PRO A 16 -13.19 -23.85 -0.38
CA PRO A 16 -13.89 -24.94 -1.05
C PRO A 16 -15.36 -25.12 -0.62
N GLY A 17 -15.89 -24.26 0.26
CA GLY A 17 -17.29 -24.27 0.64
C GLY A 17 -17.70 -25.33 1.68
N THR A 18 -16.74 -26.04 2.30
CA THR A 18 -16.98 -27.15 3.24
C THR A 18 -18.02 -26.84 4.34
N CYS A 19 -18.04 -25.61 4.83
CA CYS A 19 -18.95 -25.15 5.88
C CYS A 19 -19.99 -24.13 5.36
N ARG A 20 -20.02 -23.84 4.06
CA ARG A 20 -20.83 -22.74 3.49
C ARG A 20 -22.32 -22.93 3.73
N ASN A 21 -22.82 -24.17 3.66
CA ASN A 21 -24.25 -24.47 3.80
C ASN A 21 -24.60 -25.13 5.14
N ARG A 22 -23.67 -25.13 6.10
CA ARG A 22 -23.95 -25.66 7.44
C ARG A 22 -24.94 -24.77 8.16
N ARG A 23 -25.91 -25.42 8.80
CA ARG A 23 -26.92 -24.75 9.63
C ARG A 23 -26.57 -24.78 11.12
N ASP A 24 -25.60 -25.62 11.50
CA ASP A 24 -25.16 -25.80 12.87
C ASP A 24 -23.92 -24.93 13.18
N TRP A 25 -24.16 -23.81 13.86
CA TRP A 25 -23.13 -22.87 14.29
C TRP A 25 -22.98 -22.87 15.82
N GLY A 26 -21.75 -22.80 16.30
CA GLY A 26 -21.44 -22.77 17.74
C GLY A 26 -20.00 -23.21 18.03
N PRO A 27 -19.53 -23.07 19.29
CA PRO A 27 -18.19 -23.49 19.68
C PRO A 27 -17.93 -24.96 19.37
N ARG A 28 -16.77 -25.27 18.78
CA ARG A 28 -16.29 -26.64 18.60
C ARG A 28 -14.90 -26.75 19.19
N GLN A 29 -14.70 -27.74 20.06
CA GLN A 29 -13.43 -27.93 20.78
C GLN A 29 -12.95 -26.64 21.46
N GLY A 30 -13.87 -25.90 22.10
CA GLY A 30 -13.57 -24.65 22.80
C GLY A 30 -13.28 -23.43 21.90
N LYS A 31 -13.44 -23.54 20.57
CA LYS A 31 -13.21 -22.43 19.63
C LYS A 31 -14.46 -22.10 18.84
N LEU A 32 -14.75 -20.80 18.68
CA LEU A 32 -15.78 -20.37 17.75
C LEU A 32 -15.30 -20.57 16.30
N PRO A 33 -16.16 -21.06 15.39
CA PRO A 33 -15.84 -21.09 13.97
C PRO A 33 -15.49 -19.70 13.44
N SER A 34 -14.60 -19.64 12.45
CA SER A 34 -14.32 -18.38 11.76
C SER A 34 -15.58 -17.86 11.05
N TRP A 35 -15.73 -16.54 11.01
CA TRP A 35 -16.73 -15.89 10.17
C TRP A 35 -16.15 -15.70 8.79
N ARG A 36 -16.95 -16.05 7.77
CA ARG A 36 -16.61 -15.78 6.39
C ARG A 36 -17.69 -14.91 5.78
N TRP A 37 -17.26 -13.90 5.03
CA TRP A 37 -18.12 -13.22 4.10
C TRP A 37 -18.48 -14.21 2.99
N ARG A 38 -19.77 -14.33 2.72
CA ARG A 38 -20.27 -15.13 1.63
C ARG A 38 -20.18 -14.28 0.37
N ALA A 39 -19.28 -14.61 -0.55
CA ALA A 39 -19.18 -13.89 -1.81
C ALA A 39 -20.55 -13.91 -2.53
N PRO A 40 -21.14 -12.73 -2.78
CA PRO A 40 -22.42 -12.60 -3.45
C PRO A 40 -22.24 -12.91 -4.94
N ASN A 41 -23.30 -13.44 -5.57
CA ASN A 41 -23.28 -13.74 -6.99
C ASN A 41 -23.50 -12.47 -7.83
N ARG A 42 -22.49 -11.59 -7.84
CA ARG A 42 -22.48 -10.39 -8.68
C ARG A 42 -21.11 -10.16 -9.29
N HIS A 43 -21.12 -9.35 -10.33
CA HIS A 43 -19.94 -8.78 -10.94
C HIS A 43 -19.38 -7.64 -10.07
N CYS A 44 -18.06 -7.55 -9.96
CA CYS A 44 -17.37 -6.48 -9.24
C CYS A 44 -16.35 -5.83 -10.16
N ARG A 45 -16.31 -4.50 -10.13
CA ARG A 45 -15.31 -3.68 -10.79
C ARG A 45 -14.68 -2.76 -9.76
N VAL A 46 -13.35 -2.83 -9.62
CA VAL A 46 -12.62 -1.97 -8.68
C VAL A 46 -12.49 -0.56 -9.27
N PRO A 47 -12.78 0.52 -8.50
CA PRO A 47 -12.58 1.90 -8.93
C PRO A 47 -11.09 2.29 -8.82
N GLU A 48 -10.25 1.62 -9.62
CA GLU A 48 -8.82 1.85 -9.72
C GLU A 48 -8.50 2.97 -10.72
N MET A 49 -7.56 3.83 -10.33
CA MET A 49 -7.21 5.04 -11.09
C MET A 49 -5.88 4.93 -11.86
N LEU A 50 -4.95 4.07 -11.42
CA LEU A 50 -3.62 3.96 -12.02
C LEU A 50 -3.44 2.65 -12.79
N GLN A 51 -3.79 1.53 -12.17
CA GLN A 51 -3.44 0.20 -12.70
C GLN A 51 -4.62 -0.49 -13.39
N PRO A 52 -4.36 -1.46 -14.29
CA PRO A 52 -5.39 -2.41 -14.69
C PRO A 52 -5.88 -3.19 -13.46
N ALA A 53 -7.17 -3.13 -13.16
CA ALA A 53 -7.73 -3.76 -11.96
C ALA A 53 -8.50 -5.05 -12.25
N PRO A 54 -8.55 -5.98 -11.27
CA PRO A 54 -9.41 -7.16 -11.37
C PRO A 54 -10.88 -6.79 -11.59
N GLU A 55 -11.50 -7.44 -12.56
CA GLU A 55 -12.91 -7.31 -12.89
C GLU A 55 -13.49 -8.69 -13.23
N GLY A 56 -14.70 -8.98 -12.75
CA GLY A 56 -15.29 -10.33 -12.86
C GLY A 56 -16.27 -10.68 -11.74
N TRP A 57 -16.67 -11.95 -11.72
CA TRP A 57 -17.64 -12.49 -10.77
C TRP A 57 -16.99 -12.80 -9.41
N LEU A 58 -17.52 -12.23 -8.33
CA LEU A 58 -16.95 -12.39 -6.98
C LEU A 58 -16.80 -13.84 -6.51
N PRO A 59 -17.74 -14.78 -6.77
CA PRO A 59 -17.58 -16.16 -6.31
C PRO A 59 -16.37 -16.88 -6.91
N THR A 60 -16.01 -16.57 -8.16
CA THR A 60 -14.88 -17.18 -8.86
C THR A 60 -13.59 -16.36 -8.74
N MET A 61 -13.69 -15.05 -8.56
CA MET A 61 -12.54 -14.17 -8.42
C MET A 61 -11.94 -14.21 -7.01
N VAL A 62 -12.77 -14.14 -5.96
CA VAL A 62 -12.31 -13.98 -4.58
C VAL A 62 -12.89 -15.02 -3.62
N GLY A 63 -14.09 -15.52 -3.89
CA GLY A 63 -14.76 -16.54 -3.06
C GLY A 63 -15.03 -16.09 -1.63
N ASP A 64 -15.31 -17.05 -0.73
CA ASP A 64 -15.67 -16.72 0.66
C ASP A 64 -14.46 -16.39 1.52
N VAL A 65 -14.33 -15.12 1.88
CA VAL A 65 -13.18 -14.58 2.61
C VAL A 65 -13.44 -14.56 4.12
N VAL A 66 -12.42 -14.86 4.92
CA VAL A 66 -12.51 -14.77 6.38
C VAL A 66 -12.64 -13.31 6.80
N LEU A 67 -13.67 -12.98 7.60
CA LEU A 67 -13.84 -11.67 8.24
C LEU A 67 -13.44 -11.68 9.72
N ARG A 68 -13.57 -12.82 10.39
CA ARG A 68 -13.12 -13.03 11.77
C ARG A 68 -12.57 -14.43 11.91
N ARG A 69 -11.37 -14.54 12.45
CA ARG A 69 -10.69 -15.82 12.68
C ARG A 69 -11.29 -16.54 13.89
N ALA A 70 -11.03 -17.84 13.98
CA ALA A 70 -11.51 -18.68 15.09
C ALA A 70 -10.92 -18.28 16.46
N ASP A 71 -9.73 -17.67 16.45
CA ASP A 71 -9.05 -17.14 17.63
C ASP A 71 -9.49 -15.72 18.00
N GLY A 72 -10.50 -15.16 17.31
CA GLY A 72 -11.16 -13.91 17.67
C GLY A 72 -10.67 -12.67 16.94
N PHE A 73 -9.54 -12.74 16.24
CA PHE A 73 -9.02 -11.61 15.49
C PHE A 73 -9.90 -11.26 14.29
N VAL A 74 -10.20 -9.97 14.13
CA VAL A 74 -10.83 -9.41 12.93
C VAL A 74 -9.82 -9.47 11.78
N ALA A 75 -10.28 -9.91 10.62
CA ALA A 75 -9.44 -10.01 9.44
C ALA A 75 -9.26 -8.66 8.77
N TYR A 76 -8.14 -8.50 8.06
CA TYR A 76 -7.76 -7.27 7.37
C TYR A 76 -8.90 -6.66 6.54
N HIS A 77 -9.59 -7.49 5.75
CA HIS A 77 -10.66 -7.03 4.86
C HIS A 77 -11.81 -6.34 5.61
N LEU A 78 -12.25 -6.90 6.75
CA LEU A 78 -13.33 -6.30 7.52
C LEU A 78 -12.86 -5.04 8.25
N ALA A 79 -11.69 -5.12 8.89
CA ALA A 79 -11.13 -3.99 9.64
C ALA A 79 -10.95 -2.77 8.74
N THR A 80 -10.24 -2.93 7.62
CA THR A 80 -9.99 -1.82 6.69
C THR A 80 -11.26 -1.29 6.05
N ALA A 81 -12.21 -2.15 5.69
CA ALA A 81 -13.47 -1.69 5.10
C ALA A 81 -14.28 -0.82 6.07
N VAL A 82 -14.40 -1.27 7.32
CA VAL A 82 -15.11 -0.52 8.36
C VAL A 82 -14.41 0.80 8.66
N ASP A 83 -13.09 0.80 8.80
CA ASP A 83 -12.32 2.01 9.12
C ASP A 83 -12.39 3.05 7.99
N GLU A 84 -12.21 2.62 6.73
CA GLU A 84 -12.31 3.53 5.56
C GLU A 84 -13.69 4.18 5.46
N MET A 85 -14.77 3.40 5.67
CA MET A 85 -16.14 3.94 5.67
C MET A 85 -16.39 4.87 6.87
N ALA A 86 -15.99 4.46 8.08
CA ALA A 86 -16.22 5.23 9.29
C ALA A 86 -15.48 6.58 9.29
N MET A 87 -14.29 6.62 8.67
CA MET A 87 -13.49 7.84 8.53
C MET A 87 -13.87 8.68 7.31
N GLY A 88 -14.79 8.22 6.45
CA GLY A 88 -15.19 8.92 5.23
C GLY A 88 -14.07 9.06 4.21
N ILE A 89 -13.18 8.06 4.11
CA ILE A 89 -12.06 8.08 3.16
C ILE A 89 -12.62 8.03 1.74
N THR A 90 -12.17 8.94 0.87
CA THR A 90 -12.62 9.02 -0.53
C THR A 90 -11.54 8.63 -1.54
N GLN A 91 -10.26 8.74 -1.17
CA GLN A 91 -9.10 8.34 -1.97
C GLN A 91 -8.16 7.48 -1.13
N VAL A 92 -7.74 6.34 -1.68
CA VAL A 92 -6.75 5.45 -1.03
C VAL A 92 -5.56 5.27 -1.96
N PHE A 93 -4.39 5.76 -1.54
CA PHE A 93 -3.13 5.53 -2.22
C PHE A 93 -2.31 4.47 -1.46
N ARG A 94 -1.98 3.36 -2.11
CA ARG A 94 -1.26 2.23 -1.49
C ARG A 94 -0.45 1.42 -2.50
N GLY A 95 0.37 0.49 -2.03
CA GLY A 95 1.22 -0.33 -2.90
C GLY A 95 0.42 -1.32 -3.77
N ALA A 96 0.89 -1.56 -5.00
CA ALA A 96 0.26 -2.44 -5.99
C ALA A 96 0.13 -3.91 -5.56
N ASP A 97 0.85 -4.34 -4.52
CA ASP A 97 0.66 -5.68 -3.94
C ASP A 97 -0.72 -5.88 -3.29
N LEU A 98 -1.42 -4.79 -2.96
CA LEU A 98 -2.77 -4.84 -2.39
C LEU A 98 -3.87 -4.87 -3.46
N LEU A 99 -3.54 -4.59 -4.72
CA LEU A 99 -4.51 -4.52 -5.82
C LEU A 99 -5.39 -5.79 -5.93
N PRO A 100 -4.85 -7.03 -5.88
CA PRO A 100 -5.66 -8.25 -5.99
C PRO A 100 -6.71 -8.41 -4.88
N THR A 101 -6.50 -7.75 -3.74
CA THR A 101 -7.34 -7.89 -2.55
C THR A 101 -8.43 -6.83 -2.47
N THR A 102 -8.37 -5.82 -3.34
CA THR A 102 -9.26 -4.66 -3.35
C THR A 102 -10.69 -5.02 -3.71
N ALA A 103 -10.90 -6.00 -4.60
CA ALA A 103 -12.25 -6.44 -4.98
C ALA A 103 -13.08 -6.93 -3.77
N VAL A 104 -12.43 -7.59 -2.81
CA VAL A 104 -13.09 -8.00 -1.55
C VAL A 104 -13.51 -6.79 -0.73
N GLN A 105 -12.65 -5.78 -0.60
CA GLN A 105 -12.94 -4.58 0.19
C GLN A 105 -14.07 -3.76 -0.43
N VAL A 106 -14.00 -3.52 -1.75
CA VAL A 106 -15.05 -2.83 -2.52
C VAL A 106 -16.39 -3.53 -2.32
N ALA A 107 -16.47 -4.83 -2.59
CA ALA A 107 -17.71 -5.57 -2.48
C ALA A 107 -18.24 -5.63 -1.03
N LEU A 108 -17.34 -5.73 -0.04
CA LEU A 108 -17.73 -5.74 1.36
C LEU A 108 -18.28 -4.38 1.83
N MET A 109 -17.70 -3.26 1.39
CA MET A 109 -18.23 -1.92 1.70
C MET A 109 -19.62 -1.72 1.09
N GLU A 110 -19.81 -2.11 -0.16
CA GLU A 110 -21.12 -2.07 -0.83
C GLU A 110 -22.17 -2.88 -0.06
N ASP A 111 -21.81 -4.09 0.39
CA ASP A 111 -22.71 -4.96 1.19
C ASP A 111 -23.04 -4.36 2.56
N LEU A 112 -22.15 -3.53 3.10
CA LEU A 112 -22.35 -2.77 4.34
C LEU A 112 -23.08 -1.44 4.10
N GLY A 113 -23.48 -1.14 2.86
CA GLY A 113 -24.21 0.07 2.49
C GLY A 113 -23.33 1.31 2.29
N GLY A 114 -22.01 1.16 2.25
CA GLY A 114 -21.06 2.23 2.01
C GLY A 114 -20.74 2.45 0.52
N THR A 115 -20.10 3.58 0.24
CA THR A 115 -19.53 3.87 -1.09
C THR A 115 -18.02 3.65 -1.04
N PRO A 116 -17.45 2.73 -1.84
CA PRO A 116 -16.01 2.50 -1.87
C PRO A 116 -15.23 3.75 -2.32
N PRO A 117 -14.02 4.00 -1.79
CA PRO A 117 -13.16 5.07 -2.26
C PRO A 117 -12.60 4.76 -3.66
N ARG A 118 -12.02 5.78 -4.31
CA ARG A 118 -11.16 5.56 -5.48
C ARG A 118 -9.79 5.06 -5.00
N TYR A 119 -9.28 4.02 -5.64
CA TYR A 119 -8.00 3.42 -5.32
C TYR A 119 -6.92 3.84 -6.30
N TRP A 120 -5.72 4.07 -5.76
CA TRP A 120 -4.51 4.42 -6.49
C TRP A 120 -3.41 3.45 -6.06
N HIS A 121 -3.15 2.44 -6.89
CA HIS A 121 -2.14 1.44 -6.59
C HIS A 121 -0.78 1.82 -7.18
N GLY A 122 0.06 2.45 -6.35
CA GLY A 122 1.41 2.89 -6.71
C GLY A 122 2.41 1.73 -6.77
N PRO A 123 3.54 1.91 -7.48
CA PRO A 123 4.49 0.84 -7.71
C PRO A 123 5.29 0.53 -6.43
N LEU A 124 5.91 -0.65 -6.41
CA LEU A 124 6.63 -1.15 -5.24
C LEU A 124 8.13 -0.87 -5.39
N LEU A 125 8.77 -0.46 -4.29
CA LEU A 125 10.22 -0.31 -4.27
C LEU A 125 10.91 -1.66 -4.49
N ARG A 126 11.88 -1.66 -5.41
CA ARG A 126 12.69 -2.82 -5.77
C ARG A 126 14.18 -2.53 -5.54
N ASN A 127 14.98 -3.57 -5.32
CA ASN A 127 16.43 -3.47 -5.39
C ASN A 127 16.91 -3.54 -6.85
N ARG A 128 18.23 -3.41 -7.07
CA ARG A 128 18.82 -3.47 -8.43
C ARG A 128 18.62 -4.81 -9.14
N HIS A 129 18.38 -5.89 -8.39
CA HIS A 129 18.05 -7.21 -8.93
C HIS A 129 16.55 -7.35 -9.25
N GLY A 130 15.77 -6.26 -9.19
CA GLY A 130 14.33 -6.24 -9.42
C GLY A 130 13.50 -6.86 -8.29
N GLN A 131 14.12 -7.27 -7.19
CA GLN A 131 13.44 -7.90 -6.06
C GLN A 131 12.76 -6.84 -5.20
N ARG A 132 11.50 -7.07 -4.84
CA ARG A 132 10.73 -6.19 -3.96
C ARG A 132 11.46 -6.03 -2.62
N LEU A 133 11.68 -4.78 -2.19
CA LEU A 133 12.20 -4.49 -0.86
C LEU A 133 11.15 -4.86 0.19
N ALA A 134 11.53 -5.69 1.15
CA ALA A 134 10.71 -6.03 2.30
C ALA A 134 11.51 -5.79 3.59
N LYS A 135 10.83 -5.42 4.68
CA LYS A 135 11.48 -5.26 5.99
C LYS A 135 12.27 -6.50 6.44
N ARG A 136 11.88 -7.69 5.96
CA ARG A 136 12.55 -8.96 6.30
C ARG A 136 13.83 -9.21 5.50
N THR A 137 14.06 -8.50 4.40
CA THR A 137 15.22 -8.67 3.51
C THR A 137 16.28 -7.58 3.69
N GLY A 138 16.35 -6.97 4.88
CA GLY A 138 17.42 -6.04 5.24
C GLY A 138 17.19 -4.56 4.86
N ALA A 139 16.04 -4.21 4.29
CA ALA A 139 15.65 -2.80 4.17
C ALA A 139 15.36 -2.25 5.58
N GLY A 140 16.31 -1.46 6.12
CA GLY A 140 16.09 -0.77 7.38
C GLY A 140 14.90 0.19 7.28
N GLY A 141 14.26 0.46 8.41
CA GLY A 141 13.19 1.46 8.46
C GLY A 141 13.76 2.89 8.48
N VAL A 142 12.88 3.89 8.51
CA VAL A 142 13.24 5.31 8.67
C VAL A 142 14.18 5.55 9.87
N GLN A 143 14.07 4.74 10.93
CA GLN A 143 14.98 4.78 12.08
C GLN A 143 16.43 4.48 11.70
N ALA A 144 16.68 3.48 10.85
CA ALA A 144 18.02 3.14 10.41
C ALA A 144 18.60 4.22 9.47
N LEU A 145 17.75 4.87 8.65
CA LEU A 145 18.16 6.05 7.86
C LEU A 145 18.66 7.15 8.78
N ARG A 146 17.88 7.46 9.82
CA ARG A 146 18.23 8.49 10.81
C ARG A 146 19.55 8.19 11.51
N GLN A 147 19.78 6.94 11.92
CA GLN A 147 21.03 6.51 12.52
C GLN A 147 22.23 6.61 11.56
N ALA A 148 21.99 6.41 10.27
CA ALA A 148 22.98 6.60 9.21
C ALA A 148 23.14 8.09 8.78
N GLY A 149 22.57 9.04 9.52
CA GLY A 149 22.72 10.48 9.26
C GLY A 149 21.79 11.06 8.19
N TRP A 150 20.79 10.30 7.72
CA TRP A 150 19.79 10.82 6.80
C TRP A 150 18.70 11.59 7.54
N ASP A 151 18.43 12.80 7.08
CA ASP A 151 17.31 13.61 7.52
C ASP A 151 16.13 13.54 6.55
N ALA A 152 14.97 14.08 6.96
CA ALA A 152 13.73 13.91 6.21
C ALA A 152 13.81 14.43 4.75
N PRO A 153 14.37 15.61 4.45
CA PRO A 153 14.51 16.09 3.06
C PRO A 153 15.36 15.19 2.17
N ALA A 154 16.44 14.61 2.70
CA ALA A 154 17.28 13.68 1.95
C ALA A 154 16.52 12.38 1.62
N VAL A 155 15.74 11.86 2.58
CA VAL A 155 14.91 10.67 2.38
C VAL A 155 13.80 10.93 1.36
N VAL A 156 13.08 12.05 1.49
CA VAL A 156 12.01 12.44 0.56
C VAL A 156 12.53 12.54 -0.86
N GLY A 157 13.62 13.27 -1.08
CA GLY A 157 14.15 13.44 -2.43
C GLY A 157 14.76 12.16 -3.03
N ALA A 158 15.39 11.31 -2.22
CA ALA A 158 15.85 10.01 -2.70
C ALA A 158 14.69 9.10 -3.10
N LEU A 159 13.60 9.08 -2.32
CA LEU A 159 12.40 8.30 -2.68
C LEU A 159 11.70 8.88 -3.91
N ALA A 160 11.54 10.21 -3.99
CA ALA A 160 10.93 10.86 -5.15
C ALA A 160 11.73 10.60 -6.44
N ALA A 161 13.06 10.70 -6.39
CA ALA A 161 13.92 10.33 -7.51
C ALA A 161 13.78 8.85 -7.89
N SER A 162 13.68 7.96 -6.89
CA SER A 162 13.55 6.50 -7.12
C SER A 162 12.30 6.10 -7.89
N VAL A 163 11.21 6.85 -7.70
CA VAL A 163 9.99 6.60 -8.45
C VAL A 163 9.95 7.38 -9.76
N GLY A 164 10.89 8.31 -10.02
CA GLY A 164 10.92 9.13 -11.23
C GLY A 164 10.13 10.45 -11.11
N LEU A 165 9.79 10.88 -9.90
CA LEU A 165 9.17 12.19 -9.66
C LEU A 165 10.18 13.34 -9.75
N LEU A 166 11.48 13.06 -9.62
CA LEU A 166 12.56 14.03 -9.75
C LEU A 166 13.66 13.50 -10.65
N GLU A 167 14.30 14.42 -11.37
CA GLU A 167 15.54 14.15 -12.10
C GLU A 167 16.70 14.17 -11.11
N GLY A 168 17.09 12.97 -10.65
CA GLY A 168 18.20 12.78 -9.73
C GLY A 168 17.90 13.08 -8.26
N ARG A 169 18.87 12.79 -7.40
CA ARG A 169 18.75 12.96 -5.94
C ARG A 169 18.92 14.42 -5.56
N GLN A 170 17.89 14.98 -4.93
CA GLN A 170 17.91 16.33 -4.38
C GLN A 170 17.48 16.29 -2.91
N ARG A 171 17.81 17.34 -2.15
CA ARG A 171 17.25 17.53 -0.81
C ARG A 171 16.07 18.47 -0.93
N LEU A 172 14.91 17.99 -0.53
CA LEU A 172 13.69 18.79 -0.52
C LEU A 172 12.68 18.16 0.43
N SER A 173 11.92 19.01 1.10
CA SER A 173 10.77 18.63 1.91
C SER A 173 9.63 18.07 1.06
N SER A 174 8.68 17.41 1.70
CA SER A 174 7.45 16.99 1.04
C SER A 174 6.62 18.17 0.52
N ALA A 175 6.72 19.35 1.15
CA ALA A 175 6.04 20.56 0.72
C ALA A 175 6.67 21.14 -0.56
N GLU A 176 8.00 21.19 -0.64
CA GLU A 176 8.72 21.60 -1.85
C GLU A 176 8.46 20.62 -3.00
N LEU A 177 8.50 19.31 -2.73
CA LEU A 177 8.15 18.29 -3.74
C LEU A 177 6.73 18.51 -4.26
N LEU A 178 5.76 18.76 -3.37
CA LEU A 178 4.37 19.00 -3.74
C LEU A 178 4.21 20.27 -4.59
N SER A 179 4.99 21.33 -4.32
CA SER A 179 4.90 22.58 -5.08
C SER A 179 5.27 22.44 -6.57
N GLY A 180 6.08 21.43 -6.91
CA GLY A 180 6.48 21.13 -8.29
C GLY A 180 5.79 19.90 -8.89
N LEU A 181 4.80 19.34 -8.20
CA LEU A 181 4.10 18.13 -8.62
C LEU A 181 2.68 18.46 -9.10
N ASP A 182 2.33 17.92 -10.26
CA ASP A 182 0.95 17.91 -10.74
C ASP A 182 0.42 16.46 -10.84
N LEU A 183 -0.91 16.35 -10.95
CA LEU A 183 -1.56 15.05 -11.03
C LEU A 183 -1.18 14.25 -12.29
N PRO A 184 -1.10 14.85 -13.50
CA PRO A 184 -0.65 14.14 -14.69
C PRO A 184 0.75 13.51 -14.56
N ARG A 185 1.71 14.24 -13.97
CA ARG A 185 3.06 13.73 -13.73
C ARG A 185 3.03 12.59 -12.71
N LEU A 186 2.31 12.76 -11.61
CA LEU A 186 2.15 11.70 -10.60
C LEU A 186 1.55 10.43 -11.23
N GLU A 187 0.49 10.57 -12.02
CA GLU A 187 -0.13 9.45 -12.74
C GLU A 187 0.83 8.76 -13.69
N ALA A 188 1.50 9.53 -14.55
CA ALA A 188 2.45 9.00 -15.52
C ALA A 188 3.57 8.19 -14.83
N THR A 189 4.07 8.72 -13.71
CA THR A 189 5.10 8.07 -12.91
C THR A 189 4.59 6.79 -12.25
N CYS A 190 3.40 6.81 -11.62
CA CYS A 190 2.88 5.68 -10.85
C CYS A 190 2.23 4.57 -11.70
N ARG A 191 1.92 4.83 -12.97
CA ARG A 191 1.44 3.81 -13.93
C ARG A 191 2.53 2.84 -14.40
N THR A 192 3.80 3.10 -14.08
CA THR A 192 4.90 2.25 -14.50
C THR A 192 5.08 1.05 -13.55
N ASP A 193 5.20 -0.17 -14.09
CA ASP A 193 5.50 -1.38 -13.31
C ASP A 193 6.95 -1.42 -12.79
N HIS A 194 7.79 -0.51 -13.32
CA HIS A 194 9.21 -0.47 -13.05
C HIS A 194 9.58 0.75 -12.20
N THR A 195 9.74 0.54 -10.90
CA THR A 195 10.43 1.50 -10.04
C THR A 195 11.93 1.20 -10.09
N PRO A 196 12.78 2.09 -10.67
CA PRO A 196 14.21 1.92 -10.53
C PRO A 196 14.60 1.90 -9.04
N PRO A 197 15.65 1.16 -8.67
CA PRO A 197 16.04 1.08 -7.27
C PRO A 197 16.35 2.48 -6.73
N PRO A 198 15.97 2.77 -5.47
CA PRO A 198 16.31 4.05 -4.88
C PRO A 198 17.82 4.21 -4.80
N GLN A 199 18.35 5.11 -5.65
CA GLN A 199 19.78 5.31 -5.79
C GLN A 199 20.37 5.76 -4.45
N GLY A 200 21.37 5.02 -4.00
CA GLY A 200 22.16 5.25 -2.80
C GLY A 200 21.43 5.47 -1.48
N LEU A 201 20.22 4.94 -1.30
CA LEU A 201 19.75 4.64 0.06
C LEU A 201 20.63 3.53 0.66
N PRO A 202 20.81 3.46 2.00
CA PRO A 202 21.72 2.51 2.66
C PRO A 202 21.31 1.03 2.58
N TRP A 203 20.13 0.73 2.02
CA TRP A 203 19.70 -0.63 1.67
C TRP A 203 19.80 -0.93 0.17
N GLY A 204 20.25 0.04 -0.62
CA GLY A 204 20.73 -0.18 -1.97
C GLY A 204 22.21 -0.57 -1.91
N GLU A 205 22.63 -1.40 -2.84
CA GLU A 205 24.02 -1.86 -2.92
C GLU A 205 24.99 -0.77 -3.47
N ASP A 206 24.46 0.43 -3.78
CA ASP A 206 25.21 1.67 -4.09
C ASP A 206 25.07 2.71 -2.97
N ALA A 207 25.05 2.26 -1.70
CA ALA A 207 24.86 3.10 -0.53
C ALA A 207 25.78 4.33 -0.59
N ALA A 208 25.16 5.52 -0.69
CA ALA A 208 25.86 6.79 -0.73
C ALA A 208 25.47 7.59 0.51
N PRO A 209 26.35 8.45 1.03
CA PRO A 209 25.95 9.40 2.06
C PRO A 209 24.78 10.26 1.57
N PRO A 210 23.95 10.81 2.47
CA PRO A 210 22.92 11.75 2.07
C PRO A 210 23.56 12.90 1.27
N PRO A 211 22.89 13.45 0.24
CA PRO A 211 23.39 14.64 -0.44
C PRO A 211 23.72 15.75 0.59
N PRO A 212 24.75 16.58 0.35
CA PRO A 212 25.11 17.65 1.28
C PRO A 212 23.95 18.61 1.46
N ALA A 213 23.74 19.11 2.67
CA ALA A 213 22.80 20.21 2.90
C ALA A 213 23.23 21.42 2.05
N PRO A 214 22.29 22.20 1.48
CA PRO A 214 22.65 23.45 0.84
C PRO A 214 23.47 24.28 1.82
N HIS A 215 24.58 24.85 1.35
CA HIS A 215 25.38 25.77 2.16
C HIS A 215 24.45 26.89 2.63
N CYS A 216 24.31 27.05 3.95
CA CYS A 216 23.74 28.24 4.54
C CYS A 216 24.76 29.37 4.36
N GLY A 217 24.94 29.83 3.13
CA GLY A 217 25.84 30.92 2.73
C GLY A 217 25.02 32.03 2.11
N ASP A 218 25.06 33.19 2.76
CA ASP A 218 24.61 34.51 2.32
C ASP A 218 23.11 34.68 2.00
N ARG A 219 22.29 34.65 3.06
CA ARG A 219 21.21 35.65 3.13
C ARG A 219 21.90 36.99 3.39
N GLY A 220 22.14 37.73 2.30
CA GLY A 220 22.83 39.02 2.32
C GLY A 220 22.38 39.91 3.46
N GLU A 221 23.32 40.23 4.34
CA GLU A 221 23.36 41.54 4.96
C GLU A 221 23.60 42.54 3.83
N ASP A 222 22.55 43.13 3.27
CA ASP A 222 22.68 44.44 2.63
C ASP A 222 21.32 45.14 2.48
N ALA A 223 21.37 46.44 2.79
CA ALA A 223 20.36 47.49 2.62
C ALA A 223 19.50 47.84 3.84
N ALA A 224 20.14 48.48 4.82
CA ALA A 224 19.55 49.65 5.49
C ALA A 224 19.97 50.93 4.75
N PRO A 225 19.05 51.86 4.51
CA PRO A 225 19.31 53.28 4.69
C PRO A 225 18.76 53.79 6.03
#